data_AF-H9FJW2-F1
#
_entry.id   AF-H9FJW2-F1
#
_cell.length_a   1.000
_cell.length_b   1.000
_cell.length_c   1.000
_cell.angle_alpha   90.00
_cell.angle_beta   90.00
_cell.angle_gamma   90.00
#
_symmetry.space_group_name_H-M   'P 1'
#
loop_
_entity.id
_entity.type
_entity.pdbx_description
1 polymer ?
#
loop_
_entity_poly.entity_id
_entity_poly.type
_entity_poly.pdbx_seq_one_letter_code
_entity_poly.pdbx_strand_id
1 'polypeptide(L)' 'ECKECKKTFTLYRNLTRHQNIHTGEKLFECKQCGKTYTTGSKLFQHQKTHTGEKPYECKECGKAFTLYGYLKQ' A
#
# COMPACT_ATOMS: atom_id res chain seq x y z
N GLU A 1 -5.38 -21.70 1.82
CA GLU A 1 -5.59 -21.62 0.37
C GLU A 1 -6.82 -20.77 0.09
N CYS A 2 -6.80 -19.93 -0.96
CA CYS A 2 -7.98 -19.21 -1.44
C CYS A 2 -8.89 -20.15 -2.24
N LYS A 3 -10.17 -20.23 -1.86
CA LYS A 3 -11.12 -21.16 -2.50
C LYS A 3 -11.45 -20.78 -3.95
N GLU A 4 -11.37 -19.50 -4.30
CA GLU A 4 -11.76 -18.99 -5.62
C GLU A 4 -10.64 -19.07 -6.66
N CYS A 5 -9.38 -18.87 -6.27
CA CYS A 5 -8.25 -18.83 -7.21
C CYS A 5 -7.08 -19.75 -6.83
N LYS A 6 -7.24 -20.59 -5.81
CA LYS A 6 -6.26 -21.59 -5.35
C LYS A 6 -4.90 -21.04 -4.93
N LYS A 7 -4.75 -19.72 -4.79
CA LYS A 7 -3.54 -19.12 -4.23
C LYS A 7 -3.35 -19.52 -2.77
N THR A 8 -2.13 -19.93 -2.44
CA THR A 8 -1.76 -20.31 -1.07
C THR A 8 -1.09 -19.16 -0.37
N PHE A 9 -1.42 -18.97 0.91
CA PHE A 9 -0.86 -17.94 1.77
C PHE A 9 -0.43 -18.59 3.07
N THR A 10 0.77 -18.27 3.53
CA THR A 10 1.33 -18.80 4.78
C THR A 10 0.63 -18.22 6.02
N LEU A 11 0.10 -17.00 5.92
CA LEU A 11 -0.55 -16.30 7.03
C LEU A 11 -2.04 -16.11 6.75
N TYR A 12 -2.90 -16.44 7.73
CA TYR A 12 -4.35 -16.27 7.62
C TYR A 12 -4.75 -14.82 7.27
N ARG A 13 -4.15 -13.81 7.92
CA ARG A 13 -4.40 -12.38 7.62
C ARG A 13 -4.17 -12.01 6.16
N ASN A 14 -3.22 -12.67 5.48
CA ASN A 14 -2.93 -12.41 4.07
C ASN A 14 -3.98 -13.06 3.17
N LEU A 15 -4.48 -14.24 3.54
CA LEU A 15 -5.59 -14.91 2.86
C LEU A 15 -6.87 -14.08 2.99
N THR A 16 -7.24 -13.65 4.20
CA THR A 16 -8.43 -12.79 4.43
C THR A 16 -8.35 -11.51 3.58
N ARG A 17 -7.21 -10.80 3.65
CA ARG A 17 -7.02 -9.60 2.82
C ARG A 17 -7.09 -9.88 1.32
N HIS A 18 -6.59 -11.04 0.88
CA HIS A 18 -6.65 -11.43 -0.52
C HIS A 18 -8.09 -11.71 -0.98
N GLN A 19 -8.93 -12.31 -0.14
CA GLN A 19 -10.33 -12.58 -0.46
C GLN A 19 -11.11 -11.29 -0.74
N ASN A 20 -10.71 -10.16 -0.15
CA ASN A 20 -11.34 -8.86 -0.42
C ASN A 20 -11.20 -8.40 -1.87
N ILE A 21 -10.24 -8.94 -2.62
CA ILE A 21 -10.10 -8.68 -4.06
C ILE A 21 -11.27 -9.30 -4.83
N HIS A 22 -11.81 -10.42 -4.36
CA HIS A 22 -12.93 -11.12 -4.98
C HIS A 22 -14.28 -10.54 -4.52
N THR A 23 -14.40 -10.20 -3.23
CA THR A 23 -15.64 -9.59 -2.70
C THR A 23 -15.81 -8.12 -3.10
N GLY A 24 -14.74 -7.46 -3.54
CA GLY A 24 -14.73 -6.03 -3.79
C GLY A 24 -14.84 -5.19 -2.52
N GLU A 25 -14.70 -5.80 -1.34
CA GLU A 25 -14.74 -5.09 -0.06
C GLU A 25 -13.55 -4.14 0.06
N LYS A 26 -13.87 -2.84 -0.03
CA LYS A 26 -12.96 -1.73 0.12
C LYS A 26 -12.62 -1.53 1.60
N LEU A 27 -11.46 -2.03 2.04
CA LEU A 27 -11.06 -1.92 3.45
C LEU A 27 -10.71 -0.50 3.88
N PHE A 28 -9.79 0.14 3.15
CA PHE A 28 -9.19 1.41 3.58
C PHE A 28 -9.30 2.46 2.49
N GLU A 29 -10.29 3.35 2.62
CA GLU A 29 -10.55 4.42 1.66
C GLU A 29 -9.78 5.71 1.99
N CYS A 30 -9.20 6.31 0.95
CA CYS A 30 -8.65 7.65 1.00
C CYS A 30 -9.78 8.68 0.91
N LYS A 31 -10.08 9.36 2.02
CA LYS A 31 -11.13 10.39 2.08
C LYS A 31 -10.92 11.58 1.12
N GLN A 32 -9.70 11.78 0.61
CA GLN A 32 -9.39 12.89 -0.29
C GLN A 32 -9.71 12.56 -1.77
N CYS A 33 -9.61 11.29 -2.20
CA CYS A 33 -9.80 10.93 -3.61
C CYS A 33 -10.62 9.65 -3.84
N GLY A 34 -11.17 9.03 -2.80
CA GLY A 34 -11.99 7.81 -2.88
C GLY A 34 -11.23 6.54 -3.27
N LYS A 35 -9.90 6.59 -3.41
CA LYS A 35 -9.08 5.41 -3.72
C LYS A 35 -9.01 4.48 -2.52
N THR A 36 -9.06 3.17 -2.79
CA THR A 36 -9.15 2.17 -1.74
C THR A 36 -7.98 1.21 -1.76
N TYR A 37 -7.53 0.82 -0.56
CA TYR A 37 -6.35 0.02 -0.35
C TYR A 37 -6.67 -1.22 0.48
N THR A 38 -5.91 -2.28 0.25
CA THR A 38 -6.05 -3.55 0.98
C THR A 38 -5.40 -3.50 2.37
N THR A 39 -4.58 -2.50 2.67
CA THR A 39 -3.98 -2.29 4.00
C THR A 39 -3.91 -0.82 4.39
N GLY A 40 -3.96 -0.55 5.69
CA GLY A 40 -3.74 0.79 6.24
C GLY A 40 -2.36 1.35 5.91
N SER A 41 -1.30 0.54 5.91
CA SER A 41 0.04 1.00 5.53
C SER A 41 0.11 1.50 4.09
N LYS A 42 -0.63 0.87 3.16
CA LYS A 42 -0.72 1.31 1.76
C LYS A 42 -1.53 2.60 1.63
N LEU A 43 -2.63 2.74 2.38
CA LEU A 43 -3.37 3.99 2.45
C LEU A 43 -2.49 5.13 2.99
N PHE A 44 -1.79 4.91 4.10
CA PHE A 44 -0.89 5.91 4.70
C PHE A 44 0.21 6.35 3.74
N GLN A 45 0.88 5.39 3.08
CA GLN A 45 1.86 5.66 2.02
C GLN A 45 1.25 6.48 0.86
N HIS A 46 0.02 6.18 0.47
CA HIS A 46 -0.69 6.97 -0.53
C HIS A 46 -1.02 8.38 -0.06
N GLN A 47 -1.45 8.58 1.19
CA GLN A 47 -1.79 9.91 1.71
C GLN A 47 -0.60 10.89 1.63
N LYS A 48 0.63 10.39 1.78
CA LYS A 48 1.82 11.22 1.58
C LYS A 48 1.97 11.79 0.16
N THR A 49 1.34 11.16 -0.84
CA THR A 49 1.31 11.69 -2.22
C THR A 49 0.42 12.93 -2.35
N HIS A 50 -0.55 13.11 -1.45
CA HIS A 50 -1.37 14.31 -1.40
C HIS A 50 -0.69 15.46 -0.65
N THR A 51 0.08 15.15 0.40
CA THR A 51 0.81 16.17 1.18
C THR A 51 2.12 16.59 0.51
N GLY A 52 2.66 15.76 -0.39
CA GLY A 52 3.96 15.99 -1.01
C GLY A 52 5.14 15.71 -0.05
N GLU A 53 4.89 15.08 1.11
CA GLU A 53 5.94 14.75 2.08
C GLU A 53 6.95 13.78 1.45
N LYS A 54 8.24 14.16 1.52
CA LYS A 54 9.35 13.38 1.00
C LYS A 54 10.45 13.26 2.06
N PRO A 55 10.26 12.38 3.07
CA PRO A 55 11.17 12.32 4.21
C PRO A 55 12.47 11.59 3.90
N TYR A 56 12.59 10.96 2.73
CA TYR A 56 13.76 10.16 2.36
C TYR A 56 14.58 10.89 1.30
N GLU A 57 15.70 11.48 1.69
CA GLU A 57 16.60 12.22 0.79
C GLU A 57 17.85 11.42 0.45
N CYS A 58 18.22 11.39 -0.84
CA CYS A 58 19.50 10.88 -1.30
C CYS A 58 20.58 11.93 -1.07
N LYS A 59 21.58 11.61 -0.24
CA LYS A 59 22.67 12.54 0.08
C LYS A 59 23.58 12.83 -1.11
N GLU A 60 23.67 11.92 -2.07
CA GLU A 60 24.56 12.08 -3.23
C GLU A 60 23.95 12.95 -4.33
N CYS A 61 22.65 12.79 -4.61
CA CYS A 61 21.98 13.53 -5.69
C CYS A 61 20.95 14.57 -5.22
N GLY A 62 20.71 14.70 -3.91
CA GLY A 62 19.74 15.64 -3.32
C GLY A 62 18.27 15.32 -3.61
N LYS A 63 17.96 14.20 -4.27
CA LYS A 63 16.58 13.83 -4.60
C LYS A 63 15.85 13.30 -3.36
N ALA A 64 14.69 13.87 -3.08
CA ALA A 64 13.81 13.42 -2.02
C ALA A 64 12.65 12.55 -2.54
N PHE A 65 12.34 11.49 -1.80
CA PHE A 65 11.33 10.49 -2.13
C PHE A 65 10.32 10.36 -1.00
N THR A 66 9.08 10.07 -1.37
CA THR A 66 7.99 9.79 -0.42
C THR A 66 8.19 8.47 0.32
N LEU A 67 8.99 7.55 -0.24
CA LEU A 67 9.13 6.17 0.23
C LEU A 67 10.56 5.69 0.19
N TYR A 68 10.97 5.01 1.27
CA TYR A 68 12.31 4.49 1.43
C TYR A 68 12.74 3.55 0.30
N GLY A 69 11.85 2.67 -0.17
CA GLY A 69 12.18 1.73 -1.25
C GLY A 69 12.51 2.37 -2.61
N TYR A 70 12.21 3.66 -2.80
CA TYR A 70 12.60 4.41 -4.00
C TYR A 70 13.93 5.16 -3.85
N LEU A 71 14.46 5.24 -2.62
CA LEU A 71 15.76 5.79 -2.35
C LEU A 71 16.83 4.79 -2.80
N LYS A 72 17.40 5.01 -3.99
CA LYS A 72 18.65 4.36 -4.38
C LYS A 72 19.81 5.22 -3.88
N GLN A 73 20.69 4.60 -3.11
CA GLN A 73 22.01 5.12 -2.77
C GLN A 73 22.94 4.57 -3.84
#